data_AF-A0A9J6QHM7-F1
#
_entry.id   AF-A0A9J6QHM7-F1
#
_cell.length_a   1.000
_cell.length_b   1.000
_cell.length_c   1.000
_cell.angle_alpha   90.00
_cell.angle_beta   90.00
_cell.angle_gamma   90.00
#
_symmetry.space_group_name_H-M   'P 1'
#
loop_
_entity.id
_entity.type
_entity.pdbx_description
1 polymer ?
#
loop_
_entity_poly.entity_id
_entity_poly.type
_entity_poly.pdbx_seq_one_letter_code
_entity_poly.pdbx_strand_id
1 'polypeptide(L)'
;MGKLKIAIAVFSAILLLTAMTACTSKDDEVYGKITKINDTKITVETGAYEEPPKLEKNSSTQSETGSQTDSTSKADNKAADSNEPPQISDGGQPSDSSGQDRSNGRFPEGINGFTADGGSATYILSDNIDITGLEEGILVKLTLDDDTVTAIEIIHQPGNAPGGSAGSETGATKTSATFTVSGGKQTSANKDYESEEANVSAVLVENKGSLAISGGSLIKSGDTTDDTESNFYGLNAILSASGGSKITLDGTTLTSSSDGSNAIFATGKGSKIVAKNFSIYTTGDSARGLDATYKGTIIATGGDISTKGSHCAPIATDRGEGTIQVSDTSVSAEGDGSPCIYSTGIITAANVTGYATGSQIAVVEGKNSISLDHCVLQGAGKNGIMLYQSTSGDAAEGEASFNAADSTLTTTSKGPMFYVTNTEASATLKNTKLYYSSGILINAAGNKTNNWGKAGENGGNFTLTGISQNLEGNVKCDQISTVTLNLTEKSAFKGSINAGNSAKSATIHLDKSSTWTMTGDSYVSAITNKDTACSNIKSNGFTLYYDKSNAANKWLDGKTLSLSGGGKLTPAG
;
A
#
# COMPACT_ATOMS: atom_id res chain seq x y z
N MET A 1 23.99 87.29 -44.19
CA MET A 1 25.45 87.14 -44.04
C MET A 1 25.77 85.67 -43.82
N GLY A 2 26.67 85.09 -44.63
CA GLY A 2 27.58 83.97 -44.29
C GLY A 2 27.05 82.62 -43.80
N LYS A 3 27.07 81.62 -44.72
CA LYS A 3 27.62 80.23 -44.62
C LYS A 3 27.54 79.47 -43.27
N LEU A 4 27.09 78.21 -43.26
CA LEU A 4 27.90 76.97 -43.44
C LEU A 4 27.04 75.69 -43.25
N LYS A 5 27.42 74.63 -43.99
CA LYS A 5 26.92 73.24 -44.07
C LYS A 5 27.10 72.47 -42.73
N ILE A 6 26.37 71.38 -42.40
CA ILE A 6 26.55 69.96 -42.81
C ILE A 6 25.38 69.16 -42.15
N ALA A 7 24.46 68.53 -42.92
CA ALA A 7 24.21 67.07 -43.10
C ALA A 7 24.03 66.24 -41.79
N ILE A 8 23.02 65.38 -41.60
CA ILE A 8 22.67 64.17 -42.39
C ILE A 8 21.17 63.76 -42.19
N ALA A 9 20.57 63.31 -43.30
CA ALA A 9 19.30 62.60 -43.62
C ALA A 9 18.43 62.01 -42.47
N VAL A 10 17.09 62.12 -42.38
CA VAL A 10 15.90 62.02 -43.30
C VAL A 10 15.68 60.64 -43.92
N PHE A 11 14.53 60.02 -43.58
CA PHE A 11 13.46 59.41 -44.43
C PHE A 11 12.69 58.41 -43.55
N SER A 12 11.39 58.52 -43.19
CA SER A 12 10.13 58.99 -43.78
C SER A 12 9.46 58.03 -44.79
N ALA A 13 8.21 57.66 -44.42
CA ALA A 13 7.03 57.28 -45.22
C ALA A 13 6.65 55.79 -45.48
N ILE A 14 5.67 55.30 -44.70
CA ILE A 14 4.24 55.00 -45.05
C ILE A 14 3.98 54.32 -46.43
N LEU A 15 3.55 53.03 -46.46
CA LEU A 15 2.16 52.47 -46.64
C LEU A 15 1.68 52.51 -48.13
N LEU A 16 1.11 51.51 -48.83
CA LEU A 16 0.23 50.33 -48.63
C LEU A 16 0.38 49.37 -49.85
N LEU A 17 0.11 48.06 -49.72
CA LEU A 17 -1.00 47.27 -50.35
C LEU A 17 -0.70 45.74 -50.49
N THR A 18 -1.44 44.95 -49.69
CA THR A 18 -1.94 43.55 -49.82
C THR A 18 -1.32 42.52 -50.80
N ALA A 19 -0.96 41.33 -50.31
CA ALA A 19 -1.73 40.06 -50.43
C ALA A 19 -0.92 38.82 -49.95
N MET A 20 -1.58 37.96 -49.15
CA MET A 20 -1.32 36.53 -48.88
C MET A 20 0.14 36.10 -48.56
N THR A 21 0.43 35.67 -47.35
CA THR A 21 0.24 34.26 -46.94
C THR A 21 0.13 34.23 -45.42
N ALA A 22 -0.89 33.56 -44.89
CA ALA A 22 -0.92 33.16 -43.50
C ALA A 22 0.26 32.21 -43.26
N CYS A 23 1.32 32.71 -42.62
CA CYS A 23 2.25 31.83 -41.92
C CYS A 23 1.56 31.56 -40.60
N THR A 24 0.86 30.43 -40.51
CA THR A 24 0.63 29.76 -39.24
C THR A 24 2.01 29.60 -38.62
N SER A 25 2.29 30.27 -37.50
CA SER A 25 3.46 29.97 -36.68
C SER A 25 3.40 28.48 -36.39
N LYS A 26 4.45 27.76 -36.76
CA LYS A 26 4.63 26.40 -36.29
C LYS A 26 5.01 26.55 -34.83
N ASP A 27 4.17 26.04 -33.94
CA ASP A 27 4.59 25.79 -32.57
C ASP A 27 5.74 24.79 -32.66
N ASP A 28 6.98 25.26 -32.43
CA ASP A 28 8.13 24.37 -32.42
C ASP A 28 8.16 23.67 -31.06
N GLU A 29 8.12 22.33 -31.08
CA GLU A 29 8.17 21.50 -29.88
C GLU A 29 9.62 21.09 -29.58
N VAL A 30 10.06 21.31 -28.34
CA VAL A 30 11.40 20.91 -27.89
C VAL A 30 11.29 19.98 -26.70
N TYR A 31 11.89 18.80 -26.81
CA TYR A 31 12.05 17.89 -25.69
C TYR A 31 13.42 18.11 -25.05
N GLY A 32 13.46 18.21 -23.73
CA GLY A 32 14.72 18.37 -23.04
C GLY A 32 14.64 18.21 -21.53
N LYS A 33 15.78 17.88 -20.94
CA LYS A 33 15.93 17.74 -19.50
C LYS A 33 16.31 19.09 -18.89
N ILE A 34 15.54 19.62 -17.95
CA ILE A 34 15.85 20.90 -17.31
C ILE A 34 17.25 20.84 -16.70
N THR A 35 18.09 21.80 -17.03
CA THR A 35 19.43 21.97 -16.43
C THR A 35 19.52 23.27 -15.64
N LYS A 36 18.55 24.18 -15.81
CA LYS A 36 18.38 25.38 -14.98
C LYS A 36 16.98 25.99 -15.19
N ILE A 37 16.37 26.56 -14.16
CA ILE A 37 15.13 27.33 -14.29
C ILE A 37 15.06 28.50 -13.29
N ASN A 38 14.43 29.60 -13.70
CA ASN A 38 14.04 30.72 -12.84
C ASN A 38 12.78 31.39 -13.40
N ASP A 39 12.25 32.39 -12.68
CA ASP A 39 11.01 33.12 -13.00
C ASP A 39 10.88 33.67 -14.44
N THR A 40 11.98 33.78 -15.19
CA THR A 40 11.97 34.34 -16.55
C THR A 40 12.56 33.44 -17.63
N LYS A 41 13.26 32.36 -17.26
CA LYS A 41 13.99 31.52 -18.21
C LYS A 41 14.08 30.06 -17.79
N ILE A 42 14.10 29.18 -18.77
CA ILE A 42 14.35 27.74 -18.62
C ILE A 42 15.49 27.31 -19.55
N THR A 43 16.43 26.54 -19.03
CA THR A 43 17.52 25.90 -19.78
C THR A 43 17.32 24.40 -19.75
N VAL A 44 17.42 23.74 -20.90
CA VAL A 44 17.31 22.28 -21.04
C VAL A 44 18.53 21.69 -21.74
N GLU A 45 18.87 20.44 -21.42
CA GLU A 45 19.66 19.53 -22.24
C GLU A 45 18.74 18.94 -23.31
N THR A 46 19.00 19.20 -24.58
CA THR A 46 18.12 18.82 -25.69
C THR A 46 18.27 17.34 -26.06
N GLY A 47 17.24 16.78 -26.69
CA GLY A 47 17.27 15.40 -27.16
C GLY A 47 16.00 14.99 -27.90
N ALA A 48 15.99 13.76 -28.39
CA ALA A 48 14.82 13.16 -29.01
C ALA A 48 14.00 12.38 -27.97
N TYR A 49 12.68 12.45 -28.07
CA TYR A 49 11.75 11.66 -27.27
C TYR A 49 10.87 10.80 -28.18
N GLU A 50 10.80 9.50 -27.90
CA GLU A 50 9.87 8.57 -28.54
C GLU A 50 8.81 8.10 -27.53
N GLU A 51 7.55 8.49 -27.76
CA GLU A 51 6.41 8.06 -26.94
C GLU A 51 6.17 6.55 -27.14
N PRO A 52 6.05 5.75 -26.05
CA PRO A 52 5.80 4.32 -26.19
C PRO A 52 4.42 4.04 -26.82
N PRO A 53 4.27 3.00 -27.65
CA PRO A 53 3.02 2.74 -28.36
C PRO A 53 1.87 2.36 -27.41
N LYS A 54 0.70 2.98 -27.61
CA LYS A 54 -0.55 2.67 -26.88
C LYS A 54 -1.10 1.31 -27.31
N LEU A 55 -1.46 0.45 -26.34
CA LEU A 55 -2.13 -0.83 -26.59
C LEU A 55 -3.61 -0.61 -26.93
N GLU A 56 -4.06 -1.01 -28.12
CA GLU A 56 -5.48 -0.97 -28.50
C GLU A 56 -6.29 -2.09 -27.84
N LYS A 57 -7.45 -1.75 -27.26
CA LYS A 57 -8.43 -2.71 -26.71
C LYS A 57 -9.07 -3.51 -27.84
N ASN A 58 -8.82 -4.82 -27.86
CA ASN A 58 -9.44 -5.72 -28.84
C ASN A 58 -10.87 -6.10 -28.43
N SER A 59 -11.88 -5.52 -29.09
CA SER A 59 -13.28 -5.95 -28.98
C SER A 59 -13.51 -7.19 -29.85
N SER A 60 -14.02 -8.29 -29.29
CA SER A 60 -14.50 -9.41 -30.11
C SER A 60 -15.96 -9.72 -29.81
N THR A 61 -16.78 -9.50 -30.82
CA THR A 61 -18.16 -9.98 -30.97
C THR A 61 -18.15 -11.49 -31.21
N GLN A 62 -18.87 -12.28 -30.41
CA GLN A 62 -19.21 -13.66 -30.72
C GLN A 62 -20.55 -13.72 -31.47
N SER A 63 -20.54 -14.33 -32.65
CA SER A 63 -21.73 -14.88 -33.33
C SER A 63 -21.64 -16.41 -33.34
N GLU A 64 -22.81 -17.03 -33.17
CA GLU A 64 -23.02 -18.47 -33.09
C GLU A 64 -22.66 -19.23 -34.37
N THR A 65 -22.25 -20.48 -34.23
CA THR A 65 -22.83 -21.65 -34.93
C THR A 65 -22.29 -22.95 -34.31
N GLY A 66 -23.20 -23.87 -34.01
CA GLY A 66 -22.91 -25.10 -33.25
C GLY A 66 -22.49 -26.31 -34.09
N SER A 67 -22.08 -27.37 -33.39
CA SER A 67 -22.62 -28.75 -33.52
C SER A 67 -21.87 -29.71 -32.58
N GLN A 68 -22.59 -30.75 -32.16
CA GLN A 68 -22.27 -31.80 -31.19
C GLN A 68 -21.03 -32.66 -31.54
N THR A 69 -20.35 -33.24 -30.53
CA THR A 69 -20.46 -34.67 -30.15
C THR A 69 -19.49 -35.10 -29.03
N ASP A 70 -20.07 -35.81 -28.07
CA ASP A 70 -19.61 -36.88 -27.17
C ASP A 70 -18.17 -37.10 -26.65
N SER A 71 -18.17 -37.37 -25.33
CA SER A 71 -17.49 -38.47 -24.61
C SER A 71 -16.13 -38.29 -23.91
N THR A 72 -16.23 -38.34 -22.57
CA THR A 72 -15.40 -39.07 -21.58
C THR A 72 -13.89 -38.82 -21.45
N SER A 73 -13.53 -38.35 -20.24
CA SER A 73 -12.67 -39.03 -19.24
C SER A 73 -11.44 -38.26 -18.72
N LYS A 74 -11.33 -38.35 -17.39
CA LYS A 74 -10.14 -38.32 -16.53
C LYS A 74 -9.34 -37.03 -16.38
N ALA A 75 -9.46 -36.53 -15.15
CA ALA A 75 -8.46 -35.76 -14.43
C ALA A 75 -7.07 -36.41 -14.49
N ASP A 76 -6.07 -35.58 -14.69
CA ASP A 76 -4.74 -35.77 -14.12
C ASP A 76 -4.22 -34.43 -13.61
N ASN A 77 -3.96 -34.41 -12.30
CA ASN A 77 -3.28 -33.35 -11.59
C ASN A 77 -1.83 -33.27 -12.04
N LYS A 78 -1.36 -32.07 -12.39
CA LYS A 78 0.06 -31.72 -12.27
C LYS A 78 0.18 -30.29 -11.77
N ALA A 79 0.43 -30.20 -10.46
CA ALA A 79 0.78 -28.96 -9.79
C ALA A 79 2.16 -28.48 -10.25
N ALA A 80 2.24 -27.22 -10.65
CA ALA A 80 3.47 -26.44 -10.69
C ALA A 80 3.32 -25.31 -9.65
N ASP A 81 4.32 -25.25 -8.78
CA ASP A 81 4.49 -24.38 -7.63
C ASP A 81 4.94 -22.98 -8.10
N SER A 82 4.11 -21.96 -7.91
CA SER A 82 4.49 -20.55 -8.04
C SER A 82 4.00 -19.75 -6.82
N ASN A 83 4.94 -19.41 -5.95
CA ASN A 83 4.76 -18.61 -4.73
C ASN A 83 4.83 -17.10 -5.02
N GLU A 84 3.79 -16.52 -5.63
CA GLU A 84 3.71 -15.06 -5.83
C GLU A 84 2.59 -14.45 -4.96
N PRO A 85 2.80 -13.37 -4.17
CA PRO A 85 1.78 -12.60 -3.39
C PRO A 85 0.69 -11.97 -4.27
N PRO A 86 -0.51 -11.57 -3.79
CA PRO A 86 -1.37 -10.68 -4.57
C PRO A 86 -0.62 -9.35 -4.74
N GLN A 87 -0.57 -8.86 -5.97
CA GLN A 87 0.01 -7.57 -6.31
C GLN A 87 -1.05 -6.52 -6.03
N ILE A 88 -0.70 -5.46 -5.30
CA ILE A 88 -1.33 -4.15 -5.53
C ILE A 88 -0.97 -3.81 -6.98
N SER A 89 -1.96 -3.47 -7.80
CA SER A 89 -1.73 -3.15 -9.20
C SER A 89 -0.87 -1.89 -9.35
N ASP A 90 0.45 -2.06 -9.48
CA ASP A 90 1.22 -1.29 -10.45
C ASP A 90 0.97 -1.94 -11.82
N GLY A 91 0.63 -1.10 -12.82
CA GLY A 91 0.15 -1.53 -14.14
C GLY A 91 0.88 -2.75 -14.70
N GLY A 92 0.15 -3.85 -14.88
CA GLY A 92 0.72 -5.12 -15.34
C GLY A 92 1.13 -5.09 -16.81
N GLN A 93 2.22 -5.82 -17.12
CA GLN A 93 2.46 -6.34 -18.47
C GLN A 93 2.90 -7.82 -18.39
N PRO A 94 2.48 -8.71 -19.33
CA PRO A 94 2.50 -10.15 -19.12
C PRO A 94 3.86 -10.83 -19.26
N SER A 95 4.01 -11.95 -18.56
CA SER A 95 5.10 -12.93 -18.69
C SER A 95 5.03 -13.72 -20.01
N ASP A 96 6.18 -13.88 -20.68
CA ASP A 96 6.41 -14.67 -21.90
C ASP A 96 6.56 -16.18 -21.61
N SER A 97 5.92 -17.02 -22.44
CA SER A 97 6.58 -18.21 -23.00
C SER A 97 5.80 -18.77 -24.19
N SER A 98 6.29 -18.56 -25.42
CA SER A 98 6.67 -19.62 -26.37
C SER A 98 6.97 -19.00 -27.74
N GLY A 99 8.16 -19.27 -28.26
CA GLY A 99 8.80 -18.46 -29.30
C GLY A 99 8.15 -18.48 -30.68
N GLN A 100 8.33 -17.37 -31.39
CA GLN A 100 8.80 -17.37 -32.77
C GLN A 100 9.51 -16.04 -33.07
N ASP A 101 10.74 -16.18 -33.55
CA ASP A 101 11.63 -15.16 -34.11
C ASP A 101 10.93 -14.30 -35.17
N ARG A 102 10.85 -12.97 -34.93
CA ARG A 102 10.86 -11.93 -35.98
C ARG A 102 11.48 -10.62 -35.47
N SER A 103 12.75 -10.45 -35.81
CA SER A 103 13.54 -9.23 -35.73
C SER A 103 12.90 -7.97 -36.36
N ASN A 104 13.10 -6.84 -35.67
CA ASN A 104 13.33 -5.46 -36.14
C ASN A 104 12.34 -4.38 -35.63
N GLY A 105 12.62 -3.93 -34.41
CA GLY A 105 12.20 -2.65 -33.84
C GLY A 105 13.06 -2.40 -32.60
N ARG A 106 14.30 -1.96 -32.79
CA ARG A 106 15.25 -1.73 -31.69
C ARG A 106 14.76 -0.50 -30.90
N PHE A 107 14.30 -0.69 -29.67
CA PHE A 107 14.04 0.40 -28.73
C PHE A 107 15.31 1.23 -28.52
N PRO A 108 15.25 2.58 -28.47
CA PRO A 108 16.42 3.39 -28.14
C PRO A 108 16.93 3.06 -26.73
N GLU A 109 18.24 2.92 -26.59
CA GLU A 109 18.90 2.74 -25.29
C GLU A 109 18.84 4.07 -24.51
N GLY A 110 17.89 4.16 -23.56
CA GLY A 110 17.72 5.30 -22.65
C GLY A 110 16.55 5.06 -21.70
N ILE A 111 16.66 5.48 -20.45
CA ILE A 111 15.58 5.36 -19.47
C ILE A 111 14.39 6.23 -19.97
N ASN A 112 13.20 5.64 -20.10
CA ASN A 112 11.94 6.32 -20.44
C ASN A 112 11.85 6.99 -21.84
N GLY A 113 12.55 6.48 -22.86
CA GLY A 113 12.33 6.89 -24.26
C GLY A 113 12.95 8.23 -24.69
N PHE A 114 13.72 8.89 -23.81
CA PHE A 114 14.49 10.10 -24.14
C PHE A 114 15.97 9.80 -24.41
N THR A 115 16.50 10.34 -25.51
CA THR A 115 17.91 10.26 -25.87
C THR A 115 18.50 11.67 -26.00
N ALA A 116 19.36 12.04 -25.05
CA ALA A 116 20.05 13.33 -25.09
C ALA A 116 20.95 13.44 -26.32
N ASP A 117 20.92 14.58 -27.01
CA ASP A 117 21.79 14.86 -28.16
C ASP A 117 23.12 15.53 -27.76
N GLY A 118 23.31 15.82 -26.47
CA GLY A 118 24.47 16.50 -25.90
C GLY A 118 24.46 18.02 -26.07
N GLY A 119 23.38 18.59 -26.61
CA GLY A 119 23.14 20.02 -26.74
C GLY A 119 22.47 20.63 -25.50
N SER A 120 22.50 21.96 -25.41
CA SER A 120 21.74 22.70 -24.40
C SER A 120 21.21 24.00 -24.99
N ALA A 121 19.96 24.33 -24.64
CA ALA A 121 19.25 25.52 -25.11
C ALA A 121 18.57 26.24 -23.94
N THR A 122 18.44 27.57 -24.02
CA THR A 122 17.76 28.41 -23.03
C THR A 122 16.66 29.23 -23.68
N TYR A 123 15.47 29.18 -23.10
CA TYR A 123 14.26 29.86 -23.60
C TYR A 123 13.72 30.85 -22.57
N ILE A 124 12.95 31.84 -23.04
CA ILE A 124 12.27 32.83 -22.19
C ILE A 124 10.91 32.27 -21.80
N LEU A 125 10.52 32.38 -20.52
CA LEU A 125 9.18 31.99 -20.08
C LEU A 125 8.19 33.13 -20.33
N SER A 126 7.01 32.82 -20.86
CA SER A 126 5.92 33.80 -20.88
C SER A 126 5.33 34.01 -19.48
N ASP A 127 4.77 35.20 -19.23
CA ASP A 127 4.29 35.64 -17.90
C ASP A 127 3.19 34.74 -17.29
N ASN A 128 2.57 33.85 -18.08
CA ASN A 128 1.48 32.98 -17.66
C ASN A 128 1.91 31.52 -17.39
N ILE A 129 3.20 31.19 -17.54
CA ILE A 129 3.70 29.85 -17.24
C ILE A 129 3.88 29.70 -15.72
N ASP A 130 3.15 28.76 -15.13
CA ASP A 130 3.41 28.31 -13.78
C ASP A 130 4.62 27.35 -13.78
N ILE A 131 5.70 27.78 -13.13
CA ILE A 131 6.92 26.97 -12.95
C ILE A 131 6.98 26.29 -11.59
N THR A 132 5.91 26.37 -10.79
CA THR A 132 5.82 25.71 -9.49
C THR A 132 5.98 24.21 -9.67
N GLY A 133 7.00 23.62 -9.03
CA GLY A 133 7.30 22.19 -9.14
C GLY A 133 8.18 21.80 -10.33
N LEU A 134 8.69 22.77 -11.11
CA LEU A 134 9.74 22.53 -12.11
C LEU A 134 11.13 22.75 -11.49
N GLU A 135 12.01 21.75 -11.62
CA GLU A 135 13.38 21.79 -11.11
C GLU A 135 14.38 21.14 -12.07
N GLU A 136 15.68 21.34 -11.80
CA GLU A 136 16.75 20.73 -12.58
C GLU A 136 16.61 19.20 -12.59
N GLY A 137 16.61 18.63 -13.78
CA GLY A 137 16.57 17.22 -14.05
C GLY A 137 15.25 16.74 -14.66
N ILE A 138 14.16 17.49 -14.56
CA ILE A 138 12.86 17.10 -15.12
C ILE A 138 12.95 17.07 -16.65
N LEU A 139 12.51 15.97 -17.27
CA LEU A 139 12.26 15.91 -18.69
C LEU A 139 10.92 16.59 -19.02
N VAL A 140 10.97 17.58 -19.89
CA VAL A 140 9.81 18.36 -20.30
C VAL A 140 9.70 18.41 -21.82
N LYS A 141 8.48 18.63 -22.28
CA LYS A 141 8.16 19.09 -23.62
C LYS A 141 7.80 20.58 -23.54
N LEU A 142 8.53 21.40 -24.27
CA LEU A 142 8.32 22.84 -24.39
C LEU A 142 7.58 23.13 -25.68
N THR A 143 6.51 23.92 -25.61
CA THR A 143 5.88 24.54 -26.78
C THR A 143 6.42 25.95 -26.92
N LEU A 144 6.98 26.28 -28.08
CA LEU A 144 7.64 27.55 -28.34
C LEU A 144 6.85 28.40 -29.34
N ASP A 145 6.74 29.69 -29.04
CA ASP A 145 6.48 30.76 -29.99
C ASP A 145 7.77 31.59 -30.11
N ASP A 146 8.49 31.42 -31.21
CA ASP A 146 9.88 31.83 -31.40
C ASP A 146 10.80 31.33 -30.25
N ASP A 147 11.39 32.23 -29.46
CA ASP A 147 12.26 31.91 -28.32
C ASP A 147 11.50 31.91 -26.97
N THR A 148 10.16 32.04 -27.01
CA THR A 148 9.31 32.15 -25.82
C THR A 148 8.53 30.87 -25.58
N VAL A 149 8.61 30.32 -24.37
CA VAL A 149 7.85 29.16 -23.93
C VAL A 149 6.41 29.58 -23.62
N THR A 150 5.47 29.00 -24.36
CA THR A 150 4.03 29.24 -24.23
C THR A 150 3.30 28.09 -23.52
N ALA A 151 3.92 26.90 -23.45
CA ALA A 151 3.48 25.81 -22.59
C ALA A 151 4.64 24.89 -22.17
N ILE A 152 4.51 24.26 -20.99
CA ILE A 152 5.43 23.22 -20.50
C ILE A 152 4.59 22.00 -20.12
N GLU A 153 4.90 20.85 -20.71
CA GLU A 153 4.35 19.55 -20.34
C GLU A 153 5.46 18.71 -19.69
N ILE A 154 5.21 18.18 -18.49
CA ILE A 154 6.17 17.33 -17.78
C ILE A 154 6.07 15.92 -18.34
N ILE A 155 7.17 15.43 -18.91
CA ILE A 155 7.27 14.07 -19.47
C ILE A 155 7.83 13.10 -18.43
N HIS A 156 8.79 13.51 -17.59
CA HIS A 156 9.36 12.69 -16.53
C HIS A 156 10.12 13.52 -15.46
N GLN A 157 10.10 13.15 -14.17
CA GLN A 157 10.86 13.81 -13.09
C GLN A 157 11.92 12.88 -12.47
N PRO A 158 13.22 13.24 -12.39
CA PRO A 158 14.24 12.39 -11.78
C PRO A 158 14.16 12.46 -10.27
N GLY A 159 14.04 11.31 -9.63
CA GLY A 159 13.81 11.18 -8.19
C GLY A 159 12.52 10.46 -7.84
N ASN A 160 11.59 10.37 -8.81
CA ASN A 160 10.46 9.45 -8.70
C ASN A 160 10.86 8.08 -9.25
N ALA A 161 11.36 7.22 -8.36
CA ALA A 161 10.78 5.88 -8.33
C ALA A 161 9.27 6.05 -8.07
N PRO A 162 8.37 5.27 -8.69
CA PRO A 162 6.95 5.41 -8.43
C PRO A 162 6.71 5.23 -6.93
N GLY A 163 6.35 6.33 -6.27
CA GLY A 163 5.99 6.36 -4.86
C GLY A 163 7.01 7.06 -3.96
N GLY A 164 6.67 8.28 -3.53
CA GLY A 164 7.47 9.00 -2.55
C GLY A 164 7.25 10.52 -2.54
N SER A 165 6.00 10.99 -2.49
CA SER A 165 5.75 12.41 -2.23
C SER A 165 5.99 12.68 -0.74
N ALA A 166 7.07 13.41 -0.44
CA ALA A 166 7.23 14.05 0.87
C ALA A 166 6.10 15.07 1.05
N GLY A 167 5.30 14.86 2.09
CA GLY A 167 4.02 15.54 2.32
C GLY A 167 4.05 17.06 2.18
N SER A 168 3.23 17.55 1.25
CA SER A 168 2.63 18.88 1.35
C SER A 168 1.35 18.76 2.17
N GLU A 169 1.27 19.39 3.34
CA GLU A 169 0.04 19.46 4.15
C GLU A 169 -1.08 20.32 3.51
N THR A 170 -1.02 20.66 2.22
CA THR A 170 -1.98 21.59 1.56
C THR A 170 -2.38 21.26 0.12
N GLY A 171 -2.14 20.05 -0.39
CA GLY A 171 -2.70 19.60 -1.68
C GLY A 171 -4.18 19.23 -1.57
N ALA A 172 -5.06 20.15 -1.16
CA ALA A 172 -6.47 19.84 -1.01
C ALA A 172 -7.17 19.88 -2.38
N THR A 173 -7.41 18.70 -2.96
CA THR A 173 -8.41 18.56 -4.02
C THR A 173 -9.75 19.05 -3.49
N LYS A 174 -10.43 19.87 -4.30
CA LYS A 174 -11.72 20.46 -3.91
C LYS A 174 -12.77 19.36 -3.89
N THR A 175 -13.19 18.96 -2.68
CA THR A 175 -14.30 18.02 -2.49
C THR A 175 -15.64 18.75 -2.51
N SER A 176 -16.71 18.04 -2.85
CA SER A 176 -18.07 18.58 -2.88
C SER A 176 -19.08 17.50 -2.50
N ALA A 177 -20.31 17.90 -2.16
CA ALA A 177 -21.37 16.96 -1.81
C ALA A 177 -22.76 17.49 -2.13
N THR A 178 -23.74 16.59 -2.24
CA THR A 178 -25.17 16.94 -2.30
C THR A 178 -25.62 17.67 -1.03
N PHE A 179 -25.09 17.28 0.13
CA PHE A 179 -25.34 17.95 1.40
C PHE A 179 -24.04 18.33 2.12
N THR A 180 -23.80 19.64 2.25
CA THR A 180 -22.58 20.17 2.87
C THR A 180 -22.88 20.95 4.14
N VAL A 181 -22.11 20.69 5.20
CA VAL A 181 -22.03 21.53 6.40
C VAL A 181 -20.63 22.15 6.48
N SER A 182 -20.54 23.43 6.12
CA SER A 182 -19.30 24.20 6.16
C SER A 182 -19.32 25.14 7.37
N GLY A 183 -18.50 24.83 8.39
CA GLY A 183 -18.57 25.51 9.68
C GLY A 183 -19.90 25.30 10.42
N GLY A 184 -20.04 25.92 11.60
CA GLY A 184 -21.27 25.86 12.40
C GLY A 184 -21.63 24.46 12.92
N LYS A 185 -22.88 24.29 13.36
CA LYS A 185 -23.41 23.02 13.87
C LYS A 185 -24.80 22.74 13.29
N GLN A 186 -25.02 21.52 12.82
CA GLN A 186 -26.30 21.06 12.28
C GLN A 186 -26.68 19.67 12.80
N THR A 187 -27.96 19.34 12.66
CA THR A 187 -28.52 18.02 12.96
C THR A 187 -29.41 17.58 11.81
N SER A 188 -29.37 16.30 11.44
CA SER A 188 -30.23 15.68 10.44
C SER A 188 -30.78 14.36 10.97
N ALA A 189 -32.08 14.14 10.87
CA ALA A 189 -32.72 12.94 11.40
C ALA A 189 -33.65 12.33 10.36
N ASN A 190 -33.51 11.02 10.13
CA ASN A 190 -34.32 10.22 9.21
C ASN A 190 -34.41 10.81 7.79
N LYS A 191 -33.30 11.34 7.30
CA LYS A 191 -33.21 11.88 5.94
C LYS A 191 -32.31 11.02 5.09
N ASP A 192 -32.69 10.91 3.83
CA ASP A 192 -31.87 10.27 2.81
C ASP A 192 -31.09 11.33 2.04
N TYR A 193 -29.82 11.03 1.75
CA TYR A 193 -28.96 11.84 0.91
C TYR A 193 -28.34 10.97 -0.16
N GLU A 194 -28.46 11.40 -1.41
CA GLU A 194 -28.01 10.63 -2.57
C GLU A 194 -27.12 11.48 -3.46
N SER A 195 -26.12 10.85 -4.07
CA SER A 195 -25.32 11.43 -5.13
C SER A 195 -25.09 10.41 -6.24
N GLU A 196 -25.58 10.74 -7.43
CA GLU A 196 -25.36 9.99 -8.67
C GLU A 196 -24.19 10.58 -9.48
N GLU A 197 -23.68 11.75 -9.07
CA GLU A 197 -22.65 12.49 -9.79
C GLU A 197 -21.25 12.00 -9.43
N ALA A 198 -20.35 11.98 -10.41
CA ALA A 198 -18.94 11.66 -10.20
C ALA A 198 -18.26 12.68 -9.28
N ASN A 199 -17.41 12.24 -8.36
CA ASN A 199 -16.62 13.09 -7.44
C ASN A 199 -17.45 14.02 -6.52
N VAL A 200 -18.73 13.71 -6.32
CA VAL A 200 -19.63 14.44 -5.43
C VAL A 200 -20.10 13.49 -4.34
N SER A 201 -19.68 13.71 -3.10
CA SER A 201 -20.13 12.88 -1.97
C SER A 201 -21.64 13.04 -1.69
N ALA A 202 -22.25 12.10 -0.99
CA ALA A 202 -23.62 12.32 -0.51
C ALA A 202 -23.63 13.38 0.61
N VAL A 203 -22.67 13.30 1.54
CA VAL A 203 -22.53 14.24 2.66
C VAL A 203 -21.07 14.64 2.88
N LEU A 204 -20.82 15.95 3.02
CA LEU A 204 -19.53 16.52 3.38
C LEU A 204 -19.65 17.48 4.57
N VAL A 205 -18.74 17.36 5.54
CA VAL A 205 -18.60 18.33 6.63
C VAL A 205 -17.17 18.85 6.65
N GLU A 206 -17.04 20.17 6.56
CA GLU A 206 -15.75 20.84 6.36
C GLU A 206 -15.62 22.10 7.22
N ASN A 207 -14.45 22.73 7.19
CA ASN A 207 -14.18 24.04 7.83
C ASN A 207 -14.61 24.11 9.31
N LYS A 208 -14.22 23.09 10.09
CA LYS A 208 -14.59 22.92 11.51
C LYS A 208 -16.11 22.85 11.77
N GLY A 209 -16.90 22.48 10.76
CA GLY A 209 -18.32 22.21 10.88
C GLY A 209 -18.60 21.00 11.78
N SER A 210 -19.83 20.93 12.29
CA SER A 210 -20.29 19.80 13.09
C SER A 210 -21.66 19.34 12.65
N LEU A 211 -21.82 18.04 12.43
CA LEU A 211 -23.07 17.43 12.02
C LEU A 211 -23.39 16.22 12.90
N ALA A 212 -24.62 16.15 13.40
CA ALA A 212 -25.17 14.92 13.98
C ALA A 212 -26.25 14.37 13.04
N ILE A 213 -26.04 13.16 12.51
CA ILE A 213 -27.01 12.40 11.71
C ILE A 213 -27.56 11.26 12.57
N SER A 214 -28.87 11.05 12.51
CA SER A 214 -29.51 9.87 13.10
C SER A 214 -30.53 9.26 12.14
N GLY A 215 -30.48 7.96 11.90
CA GLY A 215 -31.39 7.31 10.94
C GLY A 215 -31.06 7.64 9.48
N GLY A 216 -31.95 7.21 8.57
CA GLY A 216 -31.87 7.50 7.14
C GLY A 216 -30.82 6.70 6.37
N SER A 217 -30.67 7.02 5.08
CA SER A 217 -29.79 6.34 4.14
C SER A 217 -28.88 7.33 3.40
N LEU A 218 -27.60 7.02 3.27
CA LEU A 218 -26.65 7.78 2.45
C LEU A 218 -26.24 6.92 1.25
N ILE A 219 -26.48 7.40 0.04
CA ILE A 219 -26.36 6.61 -1.19
C ILE A 219 -25.39 7.29 -2.15
N LYS A 220 -24.48 6.50 -2.74
CA LYS A 220 -23.53 6.96 -3.75
C LYS A 220 -23.47 5.99 -4.93
N SER A 221 -23.74 6.48 -6.14
CA SER A 221 -23.81 5.64 -7.35
C SER A 221 -22.98 6.15 -8.53
N GLY A 222 -22.47 7.38 -8.49
CA GLY A 222 -21.54 7.89 -9.50
C GLY A 222 -20.09 7.48 -9.23
N ASP A 223 -19.35 7.05 -10.24
CA ASP A 223 -17.95 6.64 -10.09
C ASP A 223 -17.01 7.82 -9.85
N THR A 224 -15.89 7.56 -9.20
CA THR A 224 -14.80 8.52 -9.14
C THR A 224 -14.15 8.65 -10.51
N THR A 225 -13.61 9.82 -10.83
CA THR A 225 -12.68 9.96 -11.96
C THR A 225 -11.22 9.81 -11.55
N ASP A 226 -10.97 9.72 -10.24
CA ASP A 226 -9.63 9.61 -9.66
C ASP A 226 -9.69 8.77 -8.36
N ASP A 227 -9.18 7.54 -8.44
CA ASP A 227 -9.10 6.62 -7.29
C ASP A 227 -8.14 7.14 -6.21
N THR A 228 -7.05 7.77 -6.62
CA THR A 228 -6.02 8.27 -5.71
C THR A 228 -6.60 9.37 -4.83
N GLU A 229 -7.31 10.31 -5.43
CA GLU A 229 -7.94 11.41 -4.72
C GLU A 229 -9.12 10.94 -3.84
N SER A 230 -9.82 9.89 -4.26
CA SER A 230 -10.84 9.25 -3.43
C SER A 230 -10.26 8.53 -2.21
N ASN A 231 -9.13 7.84 -2.38
CA ASN A 231 -8.45 7.13 -1.32
C ASN A 231 -7.75 8.08 -0.33
N PHE A 232 -7.24 9.22 -0.80
CA PHE A 232 -6.47 10.14 0.05
C PHE A 232 -7.30 11.27 0.64
N TYR A 233 -8.26 11.82 -0.10
CA TYR A 233 -9.00 13.01 0.31
C TYR A 233 -10.53 12.83 0.31
N GLY A 234 -11.02 11.64 -0.03
CA GLY A 234 -12.44 11.31 0.06
C GLY A 234 -13.27 11.97 -1.04
N LEU A 235 -12.67 12.19 -2.21
CA LEU A 235 -13.28 12.84 -3.37
C LEU A 235 -14.67 12.26 -3.72
N ASN A 236 -14.80 10.93 -3.73
CA ASN A 236 -16.04 10.25 -4.09
C ASN A 236 -16.73 9.54 -2.90
N ALA A 237 -16.38 9.89 -1.66
CA ALA A 237 -16.89 9.22 -0.46
C ALA A 237 -18.43 9.32 -0.32
N ILE A 238 -19.05 8.44 0.46
CA ILE A 238 -20.47 8.59 0.83
C ILE A 238 -20.61 9.72 1.87
N LEU A 239 -19.90 9.61 2.99
CA LEU A 239 -19.87 10.55 4.10
C LEU A 239 -18.43 10.94 4.42
N SER A 240 -18.10 12.24 4.29
CA SER A 240 -16.75 12.74 4.51
C SER A 240 -16.66 13.84 5.57
N ALA A 241 -15.65 13.77 6.43
CA ALA A 241 -15.26 14.81 7.38
C ALA A 241 -13.84 15.32 7.07
N SER A 242 -13.71 16.61 6.75
CA SER A 242 -12.44 17.28 6.45
C SER A 242 -12.27 18.60 7.22
N GLY A 243 -11.08 19.20 7.16
CA GLY A 243 -10.84 20.56 7.67
C GLY A 243 -11.11 20.74 9.18
N GLY A 244 -10.86 19.70 9.99
CA GLY A 244 -11.07 19.74 11.44
C GLY A 244 -12.53 19.59 11.87
N SER A 245 -13.39 19.06 11.00
CA SER A 245 -14.83 18.91 11.23
C SER A 245 -15.19 17.71 12.10
N LYS A 246 -16.45 17.65 12.55
CA LYS A 246 -16.94 16.59 13.44
C LYS A 246 -18.28 16.03 12.98
N ILE A 247 -18.35 14.71 12.79
CA ILE A 247 -19.61 14.02 12.49
C ILE A 247 -19.94 13.05 13.61
N THR A 248 -21.21 13.00 14.02
CA THR A 248 -21.77 11.90 14.81
C THR A 248 -22.87 11.26 13.98
N LEU A 249 -22.82 9.93 13.83
CA LEU A 249 -23.74 9.13 13.04
C LEU A 249 -24.35 8.05 13.95
N ASP A 250 -25.66 7.87 13.94
CA ASP A 250 -26.34 6.85 14.74
C ASP A 250 -27.53 6.23 13.99
N GLY A 251 -27.51 4.92 13.74
CA GLY A 251 -28.67 4.25 13.13
C GLY A 251 -28.80 4.47 11.61
N THR A 252 -27.70 4.77 10.91
CA THR A 252 -27.73 5.16 9.48
C THR A 252 -27.17 4.05 8.59
N THR A 253 -27.82 3.87 7.43
CA THR A 253 -27.35 2.96 6.38
C THR A 253 -26.56 3.74 5.32
N LEU A 254 -25.43 3.23 4.89
CA LEU A 254 -24.61 3.80 3.82
C LEU A 254 -24.43 2.75 2.72
N THR A 255 -24.80 3.09 1.49
CA THR A 255 -24.69 2.16 0.36
C THR A 255 -24.00 2.79 -0.83
N SER A 256 -23.15 2.04 -1.50
CA SER A 256 -22.59 2.46 -2.78
C SER A 256 -22.44 1.31 -3.77
N SER A 257 -22.67 1.63 -5.04
CA SER A 257 -22.39 0.75 -6.19
C SER A 257 -21.22 1.23 -7.05
N SER A 258 -20.53 2.30 -6.65
CA SER A 258 -19.58 3.04 -7.48
C SER A 258 -18.14 2.92 -7.01
N ASP A 259 -17.22 3.11 -7.95
CA ASP A 259 -15.78 3.04 -7.70
C ASP A 259 -15.30 4.25 -6.87
N GLY A 260 -14.31 4.04 -6.00
CA GLY A 260 -13.73 5.05 -5.12
C GLY A 260 -14.66 5.54 -4.00
N SER A 261 -15.84 4.94 -3.83
CA SER A 261 -16.84 5.39 -2.87
C SER A 261 -16.62 4.86 -1.46
N ASN A 262 -15.55 5.32 -0.81
CA ASN A 262 -15.29 5.07 0.61
C ASN A 262 -16.50 5.51 1.46
N ALA A 263 -17.06 4.62 2.29
CA ALA A 263 -18.35 4.89 2.92
C ALA A 263 -18.26 5.94 4.02
N ILE A 264 -17.43 5.71 5.05
CA ILE A 264 -17.16 6.70 6.11
C ILE A 264 -15.70 7.13 6.01
N PHE A 265 -15.48 8.38 5.61
CA PHE A 265 -14.15 8.92 5.32
C PHE A 265 -13.79 10.08 6.25
N ALA A 266 -12.67 9.97 6.97
CA ALA A 266 -12.18 11.06 7.83
C ALA A 266 -10.76 11.47 7.42
N THR A 267 -10.59 12.73 7.01
CA THR A 267 -9.31 13.22 6.51
C THR A 267 -8.87 14.54 7.11
N GLY A 268 -7.58 14.66 7.38
CA GLY A 268 -6.97 15.86 7.91
C GLY A 268 -7.03 15.94 9.44
N LYS A 269 -5.99 16.56 10.00
CA LYS A 269 -5.81 16.69 11.45
C LYS A 269 -7.02 17.36 12.11
N GLY A 270 -7.57 16.67 13.11
CA GLY A 270 -8.69 17.16 13.91
C GLY A 270 -10.07 16.84 13.33
N SER A 271 -10.15 16.32 12.10
CA SER A 271 -11.38 15.78 11.54
C SER A 271 -11.73 14.48 12.25
N LYS A 272 -12.97 14.34 12.71
CA LYS A 272 -13.40 13.21 13.53
C LYS A 272 -14.81 12.75 13.20
N ILE A 273 -14.97 11.45 13.01
CA ILE A 273 -16.28 10.80 12.87
C ILE A 273 -16.50 9.85 14.05
N VAL A 274 -17.68 9.93 14.67
CA VAL A 274 -18.16 8.96 15.67
C VAL A 274 -19.40 8.28 15.11
N ALA A 275 -19.31 6.99 14.78
CA ALA A 275 -20.39 6.22 14.17
C ALA A 275 -20.91 5.13 15.12
N LYS A 276 -22.23 5.01 15.22
CA LYS A 276 -22.93 4.02 16.04
C LYS A 276 -24.04 3.36 15.24
N ASN A 277 -24.28 2.06 15.48
CA ASN A 277 -25.45 1.34 14.95
C ASN A 277 -25.61 1.54 13.43
N PHE A 278 -24.55 1.37 12.66
CA PHE A 278 -24.53 1.68 11.23
C PHE A 278 -24.46 0.42 10.37
N SER A 279 -24.92 0.53 9.13
CA SER A 279 -24.77 -0.53 8.14
C SER A 279 -24.11 0.03 6.89
N ILE A 280 -23.04 -0.61 6.41
CA ILE A 280 -22.30 -0.21 5.21
C ILE A 280 -22.36 -1.35 4.20
N TYR A 281 -22.74 -1.02 2.96
CA TYR A 281 -22.67 -1.93 1.82
C TYR A 281 -22.05 -1.23 0.61
N THR A 282 -20.85 -1.63 0.20
CA THR A 282 -20.17 -1.09 -0.99
C THR A 282 -19.84 -2.20 -1.99
N THR A 283 -19.88 -1.89 -3.30
CA THR A 283 -19.57 -2.89 -4.34
C THR A 283 -18.62 -2.46 -5.46
N GLY A 284 -18.26 -1.17 -5.55
CA GLY A 284 -17.26 -0.70 -6.52
C GLY A 284 -15.84 -0.99 -6.05
N ASP A 285 -14.89 -0.93 -6.97
CA ASP A 285 -13.47 -1.02 -6.65
C ASP A 285 -13.03 0.22 -5.85
N SER A 286 -12.02 0.08 -4.98
CA SER A 286 -11.54 1.16 -4.09
C SER A 286 -12.65 1.79 -3.22
N ALA A 287 -13.74 1.08 -2.93
CA ALA A 287 -14.84 1.54 -2.09
C ALA A 287 -14.81 0.88 -0.70
N ARG A 288 -13.98 1.42 0.19
CA ARG A 288 -13.75 0.87 1.54
C ARG A 288 -14.90 1.22 2.50
N GLY A 289 -14.96 0.49 3.61
CA GLY A 289 -15.97 0.73 4.64
C GLY A 289 -15.65 1.97 5.47
N LEU A 290 -14.70 1.83 6.38
CA LEU A 290 -14.12 2.94 7.14
C LEU A 290 -12.75 3.27 6.56
N ASP A 291 -12.49 4.54 6.28
CA ASP A 291 -11.17 4.99 5.85
C ASP A 291 -10.76 6.31 6.52
N ALA A 292 -9.56 6.35 7.08
CA ALA A 292 -9.02 7.53 7.73
C ALA A 292 -7.61 7.84 7.22
N THR A 293 -7.40 9.09 6.81
CA THR A 293 -6.16 9.57 6.20
C THR A 293 -5.69 10.87 6.85
N TYR A 294 -4.43 11.25 6.66
CA TYR A 294 -3.86 12.53 7.10
C TYR A 294 -4.23 12.92 8.55
N LYS A 295 -4.09 11.99 9.50
CA LYS A 295 -4.41 12.15 10.93
C LYS A 295 -5.90 12.36 11.23
N GLY A 296 -6.78 12.00 10.31
CA GLY A 296 -8.22 11.89 10.54
C GLY A 296 -8.53 10.77 11.55
N THR A 297 -9.67 10.86 12.22
CA THR A 297 -10.05 9.89 13.26
C THR A 297 -11.47 9.35 13.08
N ILE A 298 -11.62 8.03 13.12
CA ILE A 298 -12.91 7.36 13.16
C ILE A 298 -13.04 6.57 14.46
N ILE A 299 -14.17 6.72 15.15
CA ILE A 299 -14.57 5.89 16.28
C ILE A 299 -15.91 5.24 15.93
N ALA A 300 -15.94 3.93 15.77
CA ALA A 300 -17.09 3.18 15.27
C ALA A 300 -17.51 2.09 16.27
N THR A 301 -18.81 1.92 16.49
CA THR A 301 -19.32 0.81 17.30
C THR A 301 -20.68 0.29 16.83
N GLY A 302 -20.93 -1.01 16.99
CA GLY A 302 -22.22 -1.62 16.65
C GLY A 302 -22.50 -1.61 15.15
N GLY A 303 -21.47 -1.81 14.32
CA GLY A 303 -21.59 -1.73 12.86
C GLY A 303 -21.76 -3.08 12.17
N ASP A 304 -22.32 -3.05 10.96
CA ASP A 304 -22.21 -4.14 9.98
C ASP A 304 -21.61 -3.60 8.69
N ILE A 305 -20.47 -4.12 8.25
CA ILE A 305 -19.72 -3.62 7.09
C ILE A 305 -19.51 -4.74 6.09
N SER A 306 -20.13 -4.60 4.91
CA SER A 306 -19.90 -5.48 3.77
C SER A 306 -19.32 -4.70 2.62
N THR A 307 -18.13 -5.08 2.18
CA THR A 307 -17.47 -4.50 1.01
C THR A 307 -17.24 -5.56 -0.06
N LYS A 308 -17.42 -5.17 -1.32
CA LYS A 308 -17.05 -5.96 -2.48
C LYS A 308 -16.24 -5.11 -3.43
N GLY A 309 -15.41 -5.77 -4.24
CA GLY A 309 -14.50 -5.10 -5.16
C GLY A 309 -13.05 -5.23 -4.68
N SER A 310 -12.15 -4.87 -5.57
CA SER A 310 -10.72 -4.88 -5.33
C SER A 310 -10.32 -3.70 -4.44
N HIS A 311 -9.39 -3.91 -3.52
CA HIS A 311 -8.84 -2.85 -2.65
C HIS A 311 -9.86 -2.22 -1.67
N CYS A 312 -10.88 -2.99 -1.30
CA CYS A 312 -12.04 -2.56 -0.51
C CYS A 312 -12.00 -3.14 0.91
N ALA A 313 -10.95 -2.90 1.68
CA ALA A 313 -10.94 -3.33 3.08
C ALA A 313 -12.12 -2.69 3.87
N PRO A 314 -12.86 -3.46 4.68
CA PRO A 314 -13.94 -2.92 5.52
C PRO A 314 -13.44 -1.89 6.54
N ILE A 315 -12.23 -2.10 7.08
CA ILE A 315 -11.57 -1.20 8.02
C ILE A 315 -10.20 -0.88 7.43
N ALA A 316 -10.00 0.37 7.03
CA ALA A 316 -8.78 0.82 6.40
C ALA A 316 -8.28 2.12 7.02
N THR A 317 -6.98 2.30 7.01
CA THR A 317 -6.38 3.64 7.04
C THR A 317 -5.46 3.75 5.84
N ASP A 318 -5.50 4.88 5.16
CA ASP A 318 -4.61 5.22 4.06
C ASP A 318 -3.67 6.40 4.43
N ARG A 319 -2.89 6.87 3.45
CA ARG A 319 -1.80 7.84 3.56
C ARG A 319 -1.97 8.89 4.67
N GLY A 320 -0.90 9.08 5.44
CA GLY A 320 -0.81 10.15 6.43
C GLY A 320 -1.29 9.81 7.85
N GLU A 321 -1.22 8.53 8.24
CA GLU A 321 -1.34 8.08 9.64
C GLU A 321 -2.72 8.38 10.28
N GLY A 322 -3.80 7.98 9.62
CA GLY A 322 -5.15 8.01 10.21
C GLY A 322 -5.29 7.13 11.47
N THR A 323 -6.37 7.34 12.22
CA THR A 323 -6.67 6.53 13.42
C THR A 323 -8.09 5.98 13.38
N ILE A 324 -8.25 4.67 13.54
CA ILE A 324 -9.55 4.02 13.68
C ILE A 324 -9.62 3.23 14.99
N GLN A 325 -10.70 3.47 15.74
CA GLN A 325 -11.11 2.63 16.86
C GLN A 325 -12.47 2.03 16.55
N VAL A 326 -12.55 0.71 16.44
CA VAL A 326 -13.78 0.00 16.07
C VAL A 326 -14.12 -1.05 17.12
N SER A 327 -15.40 -1.18 17.47
CA SER A 327 -15.85 -2.16 18.46
C SER A 327 -17.20 -2.76 18.15
N ASP A 328 -17.44 -4.00 18.55
CA ASP A 328 -18.76 -4.66 18.42
C ASP A 328 -19.31 -4.61 16.98
N THR A 329 -18.45 -4.90 16.00
CA THR A 329 -18.75 -4.74 14.56
C THR A 329 -18.56 -6.05 13.80
N SER A 330 -19.46 -6.34 12.85
CA SER A 330 -19.26 -7.40 11.84
C SER A 330 -18.62 -6.84 10.57
N VAL A 331 -17.68 -7.59 9.99
CA VAL A 331 -17.04 -7.23 8.71
C VAL A 331 -17.03 -8.38 7.72
N SER A 332 -17.29 -8.09 6.46
CA SER A 332 -17.09 -9.02 5.35
C SER A 332 -16.47 -8.30 4.16
N ALA A 333 -15.43 -8.90 3.58
CA ALA A 333 -14.74 -8.39 2.40
C ALA A 333 -14.70 -9.45 1.30
N GLU A 334 -15.10 -9.06 0.09
CA GLU A 334 -14.99 -9.87 -1.12
C GLU A 334 -14.19 -9.13 -2.19
N GLY A 335 -13.15 -9.76 -2.73
CA GLY A 335 -12.28 -9.17 -3.74
C GLY A 335 -10.80 -9.28 -3.39
N ASP A 336 -9.96 -9.07 -4.39
CA ASP A 336 -8.50 -9.07 -4.21
C ASP A 336 -8.04 -7.80 -3.49
N GLY A 337 -6.94 -7.88 -2.74
CA GLY A 337 -6.42 -6.72 -2.02
C GLY A 337 -7.35 -6.17 -0.91
N SER A 338 -8.38 -6.92 -0.52
CA SER A 338 -9.42 -6.48 0.45
C SER A 338 -9.33 -7.26 1.78
N PRO A 339 -8.28 -7.08 2.61
CA PRO A 339 -8.20 -7.77 3.90
C PRO A 339 -9.30 -7.30 4.84
N CYS A 340 -9.55 -8.02 5.95
CA CYS A 340 -10.51 -7.53 6.95
C CYS A 340 -10.08 -6.17 7.51
N ILE A 341 -8.77 -5.99 7.71
CA ILE A 341 -8.16 -4.76 8.24
C ILE A 341 -6.89 -4.43 7.45
N TYR A 342 -6.80 -3.19 6.93
CA TYR A 342 -5.64 -2.66 6.22
C TYR A 342 -5.11 -1.41 6.92
N SER A 343 -3.82 -1.34 7.24
CA SER A 343 -3.26 -0.26 8.06
C SER A 343 -2.02 0.40 7.48
N THR A 344 -2.16 1.65 7.05
CA THR A 344 -1.08 2.66 6.98
C THR A 344 -1.18 3.74 8.08
N GLY A 345 -1.91 3.44 9.16
CA GLY A 345 -2.07 4.27 10.35
C GLY A 345 -2.20 3.45 11.65
N ILE A 346 -3.09 3.86 12.54
CA ILE A 346 -3.33 3.16 13.83
C ILE A 346 -4.74 2.62 13.86
N ILE A 347 -4.89 1.30 13.95
CA ILE A 347 -6.19 0.64 14.05
C ILE A 347 -6.27 -0.17 15.35
N THR A 348 -7.30 0.09 16.16
CA THR A 348 -7.66 -0.74 17.32
C THR A 348 -9.05 -1.32 17.12
N ALA A 349 -9.17 -2.64 17.24
CA ALA A 349 -10.42 -3.37 17.06
C ALA A 349 -10.74 -4.21 18.29
N ALA A 350 -11.97 -4.09 18.81
CA ALA A 350 -12.46 -4.88 19.93
C ALA A 350 -13.77 -5.61 19.59
N ASN A 351 -13.92 -6.88 19.94
CA ASN A 351 -15.14 -7.66 19.62
C ASN A 351 -15.54 -7.63 18.13
N VAL A 352 -14.57 -7.53 17.21
CA VAL A 352 -14.86 -7.52 15.77
C VAL A 352 -14.88 -8.94 15.25
N THR A 353 -15.92 -9.30 14.51
CA THR A 353 -16.06 -10.62 13.88
C THR A 353 -16.18 -10.47 12.37
N GLY A 354 -15.53 -11.33 11.60
CA GLY A 354 -15.63 -11.21 10.15
C GLY A 354 -14.72 -12.08 9.32
N TYR A 355 -14.79 -11.88 8.01
CA TYR A 355 -13.98 -12.62 7.05
C TYR A 355 -13.62 -11.83 5.79
N ALA A 356 -12.48 -12.18 5.19
CA ALA A 356 -12.11 -11.80 3.84
C ALA A 356 -12.03 -13.07 2.98
N THR A 357 -12.72 -13.09 1.83
CA THR A 357 -12.79 -14.28 0.95
C THR A 357 -11.65 -14.38 -0.06
N GLY A 358 -10.98 -13.27 -0.36
CA GLY A 358 -9.86 -13.21 -1.30
C GLY A 358 -8.52 -12.74 -0.72
N SER A 359 -8.50 -12.31 0.55
CA SER A 359 -7.36 -11.54 1.10
C SER A 359 -7.00 -11.92 2.54
N GLN A 360 -5.94 -11.30 3.07
CA GLN A 360 -5.40 -11.56 4.41
C GLN A 360 -6.43 -11.21 5.51
N ILE A 361 -6.16 -11.72 6.71
CA ILE A 361 -6.85 -11.28 7.93
C ILE A 361 -6.52 -9.80 8.18
N ALA A 362 -5.24 -9.47 8.14
CA ALA A 362 -4.73 -8.15 8.44
C ALA A 362 -3.47 -7.85 7.64
N VAL A 363 -3.31 -6.58 7.25
CA VAL A 363 -2.13 -6.06 6.58
C VAL A 363 -1.67 -4.78 7.29
N VAL A 364 -0.39 -4.72 7.66
CA VAL A 364 0.25 -3.53 8.24
C VAL A 364 1.40 -3.12 7.35
N GLU A 365 1.41 -1.86 6.93
CA GLU A 365 2.46 -1.29 6.12
C GLU A 365 3.28 -0.26 6.91
N GLY A 366 4.61 -0.33 6.83
CA GLY A 366 5.53 0.62 7.44
C GLY A 366 5.38 0.74 8.96
N LYS A 367 5.61 1.93 9.52
CA LYS A 367 5.63 2.20 10.98
C LYS A 367 4.29 2.07 11.73
N ASN A 368 3.31 1.45 11.11
CA ASN A 368 1.90 1.51 11.49
C ASN A 368 1.49 0.32 12.36
N SER A 369 0.24 0.32 12.84
CA SER A 369 -0.17 -0.70 13.82
C SER A 369 -1.62 -1.15 13.75
N ILE A 370 -1.82 -2.44 14.04
CA ILE A 370 -3.12 -3.06 14.31
C ILE A 370 -3.08 -3.68 15.72
N SER A 371 -4.09 -3.41 16.53
CA SER A 371 -4.30 -4.03 17.84
C SER A 371 -5.70 -4.63 17.94
N LEU A 372 -5.77 -5.94 18.25
CA LEU A 372 -7.00 -6.71 18.34
C LEU A 372 -7.26 -7.17 19.78
N ASP A 373 -8.50 -7.07 20.23
CA ASP A 373 -8.96 -7.56 21.51
C ASP A 373 -10.31 -8.28 21.34
N HIS A 374 -10.41 -9.55 21.76
CA HIS A 374 -11.64 -10.34 21.61
C HIS A 374 -12.19 -10.44 20.17
N CYS A 375 -11.33 -10.39 19.15
CA CYS A 375 -11.74 -10.45 17.74
C CYS A 375 -11.80 -11.88 17.21
N VAL A 376 -12.67 -12.15 16.24
CA VAL A 376 -12.78 -13.43 15.52
C VAL A 376 -12.73 -13.17 14.02
N LEU A 377 -11.55 -13.30 13.41
CA LEU A 377 -11.33 -12.92 12.01
C LEU A 377 -10.83 -14.08 11.17
N GLN A 378 -11.30 -14.14 9.92
CA GLN A 378 -10.84 -15.11 8.93
C GLN A 378 -10.31 -14.43 7.66
N GLY A 379 -9.21 -14.94 7.11
CA GLY A 379 -8.67 -14.52 5.81
C GLY A 379 -8.42 -15.70 4.89
N ALA A 380 -8.46 -15.45 3.58
CA ALA A 380 -8.24 -16.45 2.53
C ALA A 380 -7.17 -16.04 1.51
N GLY A 381 -6.40 -14.99 1.81
CA GLY A 381 -5.29 -14.52 0.99
C GLY A 381 -4.11 -15.49 0.95
N LYS A 382 -2.99 -15.06 0.38
CA LYS A 382 -1.78 -15.91 0.20
C LYS A 382 -1.01 -16.16 1.50
N ASN A 383 -1.42 -15.52 2.58
CA ASN A 383 -0.89 -15.63 3.94
C ASN A 383 -1.99 -15.19 4.94
N GLY A 384 -1.79 -15.44 6.23
CA GLY A 384 -2.73 -15.00 7.26
C GLY A 384 -2.66 -13.50 7.51
N ILE A 385 -1.48 -13.03 7.87
CA ILE A 385 -1.15 -11.65 8.22
C ILE A 385 0.07 -11.24 7.39
N MET A 386 0.09 -9.99 6.93
CA MET A 386 1.22 -9.40 6.21
C MET A 386 1.73 -8.18 6.94
N LEU A 387 3.04 -8.15 7.21
CA LEU A 387 3.74 -6.99 7.77
C LEU A 387 4.84 -6.62 6.78
N TYR A 388 4.74 -5.45 6.16
CA TYR A 388 5.65 -5.09 5.07
C TYR A 388 5.85 -3.58 4.93
N GLN A 389 6.70 -3.18 4.00
CA GLN A 389 6.81 -1.82 3.47
C GLN A 389 6.73 -1.93 1.96
N SER A 390 5.90 -1.12 1.30
CA SER A 390 5.89 -1.02 -0.16
C SER A 390 6.82 0.09 -0.66
N THR A 391 6.88 0.26 -1.97
CA THR A 391 7.54 1.38 -2.64
C THR A 391 6.61 2.56 -2.92
N SER A 392 5.33 2.52 -2.54
CA SER A 392 4.34 3.55 -2.91
C SER A 392 4.54 4.89 -2.20
N GLY A 393 5.22 4.88 -1.05
CA GLY A 393 5.38 6.05 -0.19
C GLY A 393 4.12 6.44 0.61
N ASP A 394 3.07 5.61 0.62
CA ASP A 394 1.84 5.86 1.39
C ASP A 394 2.05 5.73 2.91
N ALA A 395 2.88 4.76 3.28
CA ALA A 395 3.32 4.53 4.65
C ALA A 395 4.79 4.94 4.81
N ALA A 396 5.07 5.72 5.85
CA ALA A 396 6.45 6.02 6.22
C ALA A 396 7.14 4.77 6.81
N GLU A 397 8.43 4.63 6.51
CA GLU A 397 9.27 3.54 7.00
C GLU A 397 9.35 3.52 8.53
N GLY A 398 9.41 2.31 9.08
CA GLY A 398 9.60 2.03 10.49
C GLY A 398 9.00 0.69 10.87
N GLU A 399 8.76 0.50 12.17
CA GLU A 399 8.32 -0.79 12.71
C GLU A 399 6.82 -1.05 12.51
N ALA A 400 6.47 -2.08 11.74
CA ALA A 400 5.10 -2.57 11.61
C ALA A 400 4.71 -3.38 12.86
N SER A 401 3.65 -2.97 13.56
CA SER A 401 3.24 -3.62 14.82
C SER A 401 1.87 -4.31 14.71
N PHE A 402 1.80 -5.57 15.13
CA PHE A 402 0.56 -6.33 15.21
C PHE A 402 0.35 -6.95 16.60
N ASN A 403 -0.71 -6.57 17.29
CA ASN A 403 -1.01 -7.09 18.62
C ASN A 403 -2.37 -7.78 18.63
N ALA A 404 -2.48 -8.93 19.29
CA ALA A 404 -3.76 -9.61 19.49
C ALA A 404 -3.85 -10.24 20.87
N ALA A 405 -4.92 -9.90 21.58
CA ALA A 405 -5.31 -10.47 22.86
C ALA A 405 -6.66 -11.16 22.75
N ASP A 406 -6.79 -12.33 23.39
CA ASP A 406 -8.07 -13.02 23.59
C ASP A 406 -8.87 -13.26 22.28
N SER A 407 -8.15 -13.36 21.16
CA SER A 407 -8.72 -13.35 19.81
C SER A 407 -8.64 -14.73 19.14
N THR A 408 -9.35 -14.92 18.04
CA THR A 408 -9.27 -16.09 17.17
C THR A 408 -9.01 -15.65 15.73
N LEU A 409 -7.89 -16.06 15.17
CA LEU A 409 -7.43 -15.70 13.84
C LEU A 409 -7.31 -16.96 12.98
N THR A 410 -8.08 -17.00 11.89
CA THR A 410 -8.14 -18.16 11.00
C THR A 410 -7.66 -17.76 9.61
N THR A 411 -6.72 -18.51 9.03
CA THR A 411 -6.45 -18.41 7.60
C THR A 411 -6.68 -19.74 6.91
N THR A 412 -7.41 -19.69 5.81
CA THR A 412 -7.61 -20.85 4.91
C THR A 412 -6.46 -21.00 3.91
N SER A 413 -5.49 -20.06 3.96
CA SER A 413 -4.32 -20.05 3.11
C SER A 413 -3.45 -21.30 3.24
N LYS A 414 -2.70 -21.57 2.17
CA LYS A 414 -1.57 -22.52 2.19
C LYS A 414 -0.24 -21.86 2.53
N GLY A 415 -0.20 -20.53 2.61
CA GLY A 415 0.96 -19.77 3.05
C GLY A 415 1.09 -19.66 4.58
N PRO A 416 2.07 -18.88 5.06
CA PRO A 416 2.34 -18.71 6.49
C PRO A 416 1.21 -17.97 7.21
N MET A 417 1.12 -18.16 8.53
CA MET A 417 0.30 -17.27 9.37
C MET A 417 0.86 -15.84 9.34
N PHE A 418 2.16 -15.66 9.58
CA PHE A 418 2.83 -14.37 9.44
C PHE A 418 3.79 -14.37 8.25
N TYR A 419 3.54 -13.48 7.29
CA TYR A 419 4.51 -13.14 6.26
C TYR A 419 5.10 -11.76 6.54
N VAL A 420 6.42 -11.67 6.57
CA VAL A 420 7.15 -10.43 6.86
C VAL A 420 8.22 -10.19 5.81
N THR A 421 8.24 -9.00 5.22
CA THR A 421 9.19 -8.65 4.15
C THR A 421 9.42 -7.14 4.12
N ASN A 422 10.62 -6.72 3.71
CA ASN A 422 10.99 -5.31 3.56
C ASN A 422 10.65 -4.42 4.78
N THR A 423 10.67 -4.93 6.01
CA THR A 423 10.30 -4.08 7.15
C THR A 423 10.88 -4.60 8.46
N GLU A 424 11.06 -3.69 9.42
CA GLU A 424 11.11 -4.07 10.82
C GLU A 424 9.69 -4.30 11.31
N ALA A 425 9.46 -5.40 12.03
CA ALA A 425 8.13 -5.73 12.50
C ALA A 425 8.15 -6.41 13.87
N SER A 426 7.09 -6.16 14.63
CA SER A 426 6.81 -6.90 15.84
C SER A 426 5.38 -7.39 15.89
N ALA A 427 5.19 -8.50 16.59
CA ALA A 427 3.87 -8.92 17.02
C ALA A 427 3.86 -9.39 18.46
N THR A 428 2.79 -9.06 19.18
CA THR A 428 2.54 -9.58 20.53
C THR A 428 1.22 -10.34 20.55
N LEU A 429 1.27 -11.62 20.94
CA LEU A 429 0.11 -12.47 21.05
C LEU A 429 -0.10 -12.92 22.49
N LYS A 430 -1.31 -12.73 23.00
CA LYS A 430 -1.74 -13.18 24.31
C LYS A 430 -3.06 -13.93 24.22
N ASN A 431 -3.10 -15.18 24.67
CA ASN A 431 -4.31 -16.02 24.65
C ASN A 431 -5.06 -15.99 23.30
N THR A 432 -4.33 -15.89 22.18
CA THR A 432 -4.92 -15.79 20.84
C THR A 432 -4.87 -17.15 20.16
N LYS A 433 -6.00 -17.64 19.64
CA LYS A 433 -6.05 -18.89 18.88
C LYS A 433 -5.71 -18.62 17.43
N LEU A 434 -4.79 -19.40 16.89
CA LEU A 434 -4.37 -19.32 15.49
C LEU A 434 -4.76 -20.62 14.77
N TYR A 435 -5.48 -20.50 13.65
CA TYR A 435 -5.89 -21.64 12.82
C TYR A 435 -5.36 -21.49 11.40
N TYR A 436 -4.52 -22.43 10.97
CA TYR A 436 -3.94 -22.47 9.62
C TYR A 436 -3.48 -23.87 9.28
N SER A 437 -3.62 -24.26 8.01
CA SER A 437 -3.32 -25.63 7.55
C SER A 437 -1.90 -25.80 7.01
N SER A 438 -1.18 -24.71 6.77
CA SER A 438 0.14 -24.73 6.12
C SER A 438 1.25 -25.32 6.98
N GLY A 439 1.08 -25.33 8.31
CA GLY A 439 2.13 -25.67 9.26
C GLY A 439 3.29 -24.67 9.30
N ILE A 440 3.13 -23.48 8.70
CA ILE A 440 4.16 -22.42 8.71
C ILE A 440 3.64 -21.27 9.57
N LEU A 441 4.29 -21.04 10.71
CA LEU A 441 3.95 -19.95 11.62
C LEU A 441 4.49 -18.63 11.09
N ILE A 442 5.79 -18.59 10.74
CA ILE A 442 6.48 -17.39 10.24
C ILE A 442 7.19 -17.70 8.94
N ASN A 443 7.09 -16.78 7.99
CA ASN A 443 8.02 -16.66 6.88
C ASN A 443 8.54 -15.22 6.82
N ALA A 444 9.76 -14.99 7.32
CA ALA A 444 10.48 -13.73 7.14
C ALA A 444 11.38 -13.86 5.91
N ALA A 445 11.11 -13.06 4.88
CA ALA A 445 11.77 -13.20 3.59
C ALA A 445 12.22 -11.87 3.02
N GLY A 446 13.22 -11.97 2.15
CA GLY A 446 13.72 -10.93 1.29
C GLY A 446 12.73 -10.54 0.21
N ASN A 447 13.04 -9.41 -0.42
CA ASN A 447 12.22 -8.78 -1.45
C ASN A 447 12.47 -9.25 -2.90
N LYS A 448 13.28 -10.30 -3.10
CA LYS A 448 13.59 -10.80 -4.44
C LYS A 448 12.35 -11.27 -5.22
N THR A 449 11.25 -11.51 -4.51
CA THR A 449 10.00 -12.06 -5.07
C THR A 449 8.87 -11.04 -5.18
N ASN A 450 9.07 -9.78 -4.76
CA ASN A 450 7.99 -8.80 -4.67
C ASN A 450 8.36 -7.37 -5.09
N ASN A 451 9.62 -7.12 -5.49
CA ASN A 451 10.13 -5.80 -5.89
C ASN A 451 10.00 -4.70 -4.81
N TRP A 452 9.74 -5.04 -3.55
CA TRP A 452 9.63 -4.05 -2.47
C TRP A 452 11.01 -3.71 -1.89
N GLY A 453 11.59 -2.60 -2.31
CA GLY A 453 12.95 -2.17 -1.98
C GLY A 453 14.01 -2.73 -2.93
N LYS A 454 15.28 -2.82 -2.49
CA LYS A 454 16.40 -3.28 -3.31
C LYS A 454 16.64 -4.79 -3.22
N ALA A 455 16.45 -5.48 -4.34
CA ALA A 455 16.50 -6.94 -4.41
C ALA A 455 17.76 -7.53 -3.74
N GLY A 456 17.56 -8.29 -2.67
CA GLY A 456 18.65 -8.96 -1.95
C GLY A 456 19.34 -8.10 -0.88
N GLU A 457 18.86 -6.90 -0.59
CA GLU A 457 19.44 -6.02 0.44
C GLU A 457 18.54 -5.82 1.67
N ASN A 458 17.22 -5.91 1.48
CA ASN A 458 16.24 -5.72 2.54
C ASN A 458 15.29 -6.93 2.62
N GLY A 459 15.04 -7.40 3.83
CA GLY A 459 14.16 -8.52 4.15
C GLY A 459 13.26 -8.22 5.34
N GLY A 460 12.62 -9.24 5.88
CA GLY A 460 11.79 -9.11 7.07
C GLY A 460 12.62 -9.21 8.35
N ASN A 461 12.53 -8.24 9.26
CA ASN A 461 13.12 -8.30 10.59
C ASN A 461 12.01 -8.41 11.62
N PHE A 462 11.68 -9.64 12.05
CA PHE A 462 10.47 -9.90 12.81
C PHE A 462 10.74 -10.33 14.25
N THR A 463 10.05 -9.69 15.20
CA THR A 463 10.00 -10.13 16.60
C THR A 463 8.59 -10.57 16.97
N LEU A 464 8.40 -11.87 17.24
CA LEU A 464 7.13 -12.40 17.76
C LEU A 464 7.27 -12.68 19.26
N THR A 465 6.41 -12.05 20.06
CA THR A 465 6.32 -12.23 21.50
C THR A 465 5.03 -12.97 21.86
N GLY A 466 5.17 -14.12 22.50
CA GLY A 466 4.08 -14.88 23.10
C GLY A 466 3.99 -14.64 24.60
N ILE A 467 2.79 -14.34 25.10
CA ILE A 467 2.47 -14.18 26.51
C ILE A 467 1.33 -15.15 26.85
N SER A 468 1.59 -16.20 27.64
CA SER A 468 0.61 -17.29 27.84
C SER A 468 0.04 -17.80 26.52
N GLN A 469 0.91 -17.91 25.52
CA GLN A 469 0.52 -18.10 24.13
C GLN A 469 0.94 -19.49 23.64
N ASN A 470 0.02 -20.17 22.96
CA ASN A 470 0.32 -21.40 22.24
C ASN A 470 0.63 -21.07 20.77
N LEU A 471 1.79 -21.49 20.29
CA LEU A 471 2.27 -21.27 18.93
C LEU A 471 2.64 -22.64 18.33
N GLU A 472 2.23 -22.91 17.08
CA GLU A 472 2.55 -24.17 16.41
C GLU A 472 2.95 -23.95 14.94
N GLY A 473 3.99 -24.61 14.45
CA GLY A 473 4.42 -24.55 13.06
C GLY A 473 5.84 -24.03 12.90
N ASN A 474 6.33 -24.15 11.68
CA ASN A 474 7.73 -23.89 11.36
C ASN A 474 7.99 -22.39 11.18
N VAL A 475 9.21 -21.98 11.54
CA VAL A 475 9.72 -20.63 11.38
C VAL A 475 10.75 -20.64 10.27
N LYS A 476 10.40 -20.03 9.15
CA LYS A 476 11.27 -19.86 7.97
C LYS A 476 11.83 -18.46 7.95
N CYS A 477 13.12 -18.36 7.66
CA CYS A 477 13.85 -17.10 7.62
C CYS A 477 15.00 -17.20 6.61
N ASP A 478 15.09 -16.25 5.69
CA ASP A 478 16.12 -16.25 4.64
C ASP A 478 17.41 -15.50 5.04
N GLN A 479 18.39 -15.51 4.13
CA GLN A 479 19.75 -15.01 4.34
C GLN A 479 19.90 -13.51 4.56
N ILE A 480 18.83 -12.73 4.36
CA ILE A 480 18.85 -11.29 4.63
C ILE A 480 17.84 -10.87 5.71
N SER A 481 16.97 -11.80 6.13
CA SER A 481 15.92 -11.59 7.12
C SER A 481 16.33 -12.06 8.52
N THR A 482 15.68 -11.51 9.53
CA THR A 482 15.89 -11.90 10.93
C THR A 482 14.58 -12.28 11.60
N VAL A 483 14.62 -13.25 12.52
CA VAL A 483 13.48 -13.62 13.38
C VAL A 483 13.92 -13.73 14.82
N THR A 484 13.13 -13.15 15.72
CA THR A 484 13.24 -13.32 17.17
C THR A 484 11.93 -13.86 17.73
N LEU A 485 11.99 -14.96 18.49
CA LEU A 485 10.86 -15.49 19.25
C LEU A 485 11.06 -15.27 20.75
N ASN A 486 10.15 -14.53 21.37
CA ASN A 486 10.09 -14.35 22.82
C ASN A 486 8.95 -15.20 23.40
N LEU A 487 9.28 -16.22 24.19
CA LEU A 487 8.30 -17.06 24.89
C LEU A 487 8.27 -16.71 26.37
N THR A 488 7.16 -16.12 26.80
CA THR A 488 6.97 -15.62 28.16
C THR A 488 5.66 -16.11 28.78
N GLU A 489 5.59 -16.10 30.10
CA GLU A 489 4.39 -16.37 30.88
C GLU A 489 3.68 -17.66 30.49
N LYS A 490 4.38 -18.80 30.58
CA LYS A 490 3.86 -20.14 30.23
C LYS A 490 3.48 -20.29 28.76
N SER A 491 4.15 -19.58 27.86
CA SER A 491 3.97 -19.79 26.43
C SER A 491 4.50 -21.17 26.00
N ALA A 492 3.89 -21.76 24.98
CA ALA A 492 4.31 -23.02 24.41
C ALA A 492 4.51 -22.86 22.91
N PHE A 493 5.68 -23.23 22.41
CA PHE A 493 5.97 -23.29 20.98
C PHE A 493 6.17 -24.74 20.55
N LYS A 494 5.51 -25.16 19.47
CA LYS A 494 5.70 -26.47 18.83
C LYS A 494 6.09 -26.28 17.37
N GLY A 495 7.36 -26.48 17.03
CA GLY A 495 7.85 -26.19 15.68
C GLY A 495 9.37 -26.33 15.55
N SER A 496 9.86 -26.15 14.32
CA SER A 496 11.30 -25.96 14.04
C SER A 496 11.61 -24.51 13.72
N ILE A 497 12.86 -24.10 13.96
CA ILE A 497 13.36 -22.76 13.67
C ILE A 497 14.49 -22.85 12.67
N ASN A 498 14.32 -22.20 11.51
CA ASN A 498 15.36 -22.05 10.49
C ASN A 498 16.01 -23.40 10.13
N ALA A 499 15.18 -24.42 9.86
CA ALA A 499 15.66 -25.77 9.56
C ALA A 499 16.61 -25.83 8.34
N GLY A 500 16.51 -24.87 7.41
CA GLY A 500 17.39 -24.74 6.26
C GLY A 500 18.73 -24.04 6.55
N ASN A 501 18.95 -23.58 7.79
CA ASN A 501 20.12 -22.80 8.20
C ASN A 501 20.44 -21.63 7.25
N SER A 502 19.40 -20.94 6.79
CA SER A 502 19.51 -19.86 5.81
C SER A 502 19.44 -18.48 6.44
N ALA A 503 18.89 -18.33 7.66
CA ALA A 503 18.63 -17.04 8.27
C ALA A 503 19.87 -16.14 8.40
N LYS A 504 19.73 -14.82 8.19
CA LYS A 504 20.73 -13.85 8.66
C LYS A 504 20.89 -13.92 10.18
N SER A 505 19.76 -14.01 10.89
CA SER A 505 19.73 -14.28 12.33
C SER A 505 18.42 -14.94 12.72
N ALA A 506 18.48 -15.99 13.53
CA ALA A 506 17.32 -16.60 14.17
C ALA A 506 17.57 -16.70 15.67
N THR A 507 16.72 -16.06 16.48
CA THR A 507 16.88 -15.97 17.93
C THR A 507 15.67 -16.51 18.65
N ILE A 508 15.89 -17.23 19.76
CA ILE A 508 14.83 -17.64 20.68
C ILE A 508 15.17 -17.29 22.12
N HIS A 509 14.19 -16.72 22.81
CA HIS A 509 14.24 -16.40 24.23
C HIS A 509 13.13 -17.18 24.96
N LEU A 510 13.51 -17.93 25.99
CA LEU A 510 12.57 -18.67 26.84
C LEU A 510 12.69 -18.21 28.29
N ASP A 511 11.57 -17.85 28.89
CA ASP A 511 11.48 -17.84 30.35
C ASP A 511 11.42 -19.26 30.93
N LYS A 512 11.51 -19.39 32.27
CA LYS A 512 11.51 -20.71 32.93
C LYS A 512 10.21 -21.49 32.77
N SER A 513 9.11 -20.78 32.55
CA SER A 513 7.76 -21.36 32.54
C SER A 513 7.30 -21.78 31.15
N SER A 514 7.96 -21.24 30.12
CA SER A 514 7.62 -21.46 28.72
C SER A 514 8.33 -22.68 28.17
N THR A 515 7.72 -23.34 27.18
CA THR A 515 8.21 -24.60 26.62
C THR A 515 8.40 -24.54 25.12
N TRP A 516 9.35 -25.33 24.62
CA TRP A 516 9.53 -25.57 23.20
C TRP A 516 9.52 -27.07 22.91
N THR A 517 8.59 -27.51 22.07
CA THR A 517 8.54 -28.87 21.51
C THR A 517 9.03 -28.85 20.06
N MET A 518 10.20 -29.40 19.81
CA MET A 518 10.81 -29.40 18.48
C MET A 518 10.13 -30.40 17.55
N THR A 519 9.96 -30.00 16.29
CA THR A 519 9.40 -30.84 15.21
C THR A 519 10.40 -31.11 14.09
N GLY A 520 11.62 -30.60 14.21
CA GLY A 520 12.70 -30.77 13.26
C GLY A 520 14.00 -30.16 13.80
N ASP A 521 15.11 -30.49 13.14
CA ASP A 521 16.38 -29.84 13.41
C ASP A 521 16.24 -28.32 13.23
N SER A 522 16.89 -27.57 14.10
CA SER A 522 16.73 -26.12 14.18
C SER A 522 18.07 -25.44 14.34
N TYR A 523 18.21 -24.26 13.72
CA TYR A 523 19.45 -23.48 13.72
C TYR A 523 19.17 -22.08 14.23
N VAL A 524 19.76 -21.74 15.37
CA VAL A 524 19.60 -20.42 15.99
C VAL A 524 20.95 -19.72 16.11
N SER A 525 20.99 -18.46 15.77
CA SER A 525 22.14 -17.59 16.03
C SER A 525 22.28 -17.33 17.52
N ALA A 526 21.16 -17.18 18.24
CA ALA A 526 21.15 -16.97 19.68
C ALA A 526 20.02 -17.74 20.37
N ILE A 527 20.33 -18.30 21.54
CA ILE A 527 19.38 -18.88 22.48
C ILE A 527 19.66 -18.35 23.87
N THR A 528 18.65 -17.74 24.49
CA THR A 528 18.66 -17.49 25.94
C THR A 528 17.56 -18.29 26.58
N ASN A 529 17.91 -19.10 27.58
CA ASN A 529 16.95 -19.88 28.33
C ASN A 529 17.12 -19.59 29.82
N LYS A 530 16.07 -19.11 30.49
CA LYS A 530 16.11 -18.89 31.94
C LYS A 530 16.11 -20.21 32.72
N ASP A 531 15.68 -21.31 32.11
CA ASP A 531 15.97 -22.66 32.59
C ASP A 531 17.28 -23.16 31.97
N THR A 532 18.39 -22.94 32.67
CA THR A 532 19.73 -23.32 32.18
C THR A 532 19.94 -24.83 32.07
N ALA A 533 19.08 -25.65 32.67
CA ALA A 533 19.09 -27.10 32.47
C ALA A 533 18.39 -27.52 31.16
N CYS A 534 17.76 -26.58 30.45
CA CYS A 534 17.01 -26.79 29.21
C CYS A 534 15.90 -27.87 29.33
N SER A 535 15.35 -28.06 30.53
CA SER A 535 14.31 -29.07 30.78
C SER A 535 12.97 -28.70 30.10
N ASN A 536 12.79 -27.42 29.83
CA ASN A 536 11.66 -26.86 29.08
C ASN A 536 11.77 -26.99 27.55
N ILE A 537 12.84 -27.59 27.04
CA ILE A 537 13.01 -27.90 25.60
C ILE A 537 12.86 -29.42 25.40
N LYS A 538 11.80 -29.81 24.68
CA LYS A 538 11.52 -31.18 24.25
C LYS A 538 11.99 -31.36 22.82
N SER A 539 13.16 -31.96 22.67
CA SER A 539 13.84 -32.13 21.38
C SER A 539 13.21 -33.14 20.45
N ASN A 540 12.46 -34.12 20.96
CA ASN A 540 11.88 -35.22 20.15
C ASN A 540 12.90 -35.89 19.20
N GLY A 541 14.15 -36.05 19.65
CA GLY A 541 15.24 -36.65 18.89
C GLY A 541 15.99 -35.69 17.97
N PHE A 542 15.50 -34.45 17.79
CA PHE A 542 16.10 -33.45 16.91
C PHE A 542 17.27 -32.71 17.55
N THR A 543 18.11 -32.12 16.70
CA THR A 543 19.25 -31.31 17.12
C THR A 543 18.93 -29.83 17.02
N LEU A 544 19.23 -29.10 18.10
CA LEU A 544 19.25 -27.64 18.13
C LEU A 544 20.70 -27.17 17.98
N TYR A 545 20.98 -26.52 16.86
CA TYR A 545 22.29 -25.93 16.58
C TYR A 545 22.33 -24.48 17.01
N TYR A 546 23.40 -24.07 17.68
CA TYR A 546 23.62 -22.68 18.07
C TYR A 546 24.98 -22.14 17.63
N ASP A 547 25.08 -20.84 17.36
CA ASP A 547 26.36 -20.19 17.08
C ASP A 547 27.16 -19.96 18.37
N LYS A 548 28.24 -20.73 18.57
CA LYS A 548 29.11 -20.60 19.75
C LYS A 548 29.85 -19.26 19.85
N SER A 549 29.98 -18.53 18.74
CA SER A 549 30.65 -17.23 18.70
C SER A 549 29.74 -16.09 19.18
N ASN A 550 28.42 -16.30 19.11
CA ASN A 550 27.45 -15.31 19.55
C ASN A 550 27.52 -15.11 21.08
N ALA A 551 27.66 -13.86 21.52
CA ALA A 551 27.81 -13.52 22.93
C ALA A 551 26.60 -13.95 23.79
N ALA A 552 25.40 -14.01 23.22
CA ALA A 552 24.20 -14.47 23.92
C ALA A 552 24.28 -15.96 24.31
N ASN A 553 25.11 -16.74 23.63
CA ASN A 553 25.28 -18.18 23.86
C ASN A 553 26.46 -18.51 24.80
N LYS A 554 27.15 -17.51 25.38
CA LYS A 554 28.31 -17.72 26.27
C LYS A 554 28.03 -18.66 27.44
N TRP A 555 26.79 -18.70 27.93
CA TRP A 555 26.38 -19.59 29.02
C TRP A 555 26.46 -21.09 28.66
N LEU A 556 26.50 -21.43 27.37
CA LEU A 556 26.68 -22.80 26.88
C LEU A 556 28.16 -23.21 26.80
N ASP A 557 29.11 -22.26 26.87
CA ASP A 557 30.56 -22.53 26.89
C ASP A 557 31.04 -23.45 25.75
N GLY A 558 30.39 -23.34 24.57
CA GLY A 558 30.70 -24.19 23.41
C GLY A 558 30.41 -25.69 23.58
N LYS A 559 29.64 -26.10 24.60
CA LYS A 559 29.35 -27.51 24.92
C LYS A 559 28.12 -28.05 24.21
N THR A 560 28.12 -29.36 24.00
CA THR A 560 26.92 -30.12 23.64
C THR A 560 26.17 -30.52 24.90
N LEU A 561 24.87 -30.22 24.97
CA LEU A 561 23.96 -30.65 26.03
C LEU A 561 22.96 -31.67 25.48
N SER A 562 22.71 -32.76 26.20
CA SER A 562 21.58 -33.65 25.90
C SER A 562 20.28 -32.96 26.27
N LEU A 563 19.28 -33.03 25.40
CA LEU A 563 17.96 -32.45 25.63
C LEU A 563 16.94 -33.54 25.96
N SER A 564 15.87 -33.16 26.66
CA SER A 564 14.74 -34.05 26.89
C SER A 564 14.17 -34.51 25.54
N GLY A 565 13.79 -35.77 25.41
CA GLY A 565 13.33 -36.35 24.14
C GLY A 565 14.42 -36.95 23.24
N GLY A 566 15.68 -37.02 23.69
CA GLY A 566 16.74 -37.81 23.04
C GLY A 566 17.64 -37.07 22.04
N GLY A 567 17.34 -35.80 21.77
CA GLY A 567 18.15 -34.92 20.93
C GLY A 567 19.22 -34.16 21.72
N LYS A 568 19.78 -33.11 21.11
CA LYS A 568 20.90 -32.33 21.70
C LYS A 568 20.87 -30.85 21.31
N LEU A 569 21.38 -30.00 22.19
CA LEU A 569 21.75 -28.61 21.92
C LEU A 569 23.26 -28.57 21.71
N THR A 570 23.74 -28.13 20.55
CA THR A 570 25.16 -28.25 20.17
C THR A 570 25.62 -27.08 19.32
N PRO A 571 26.91 -26.70 19.35
CA PRO A 571 27.43 -25.72 18.41
C PRO A 571 27.16 -26.11 16.95
N ALA A 572 26.76 -25.15 16.13
CA ALA A 572 26.85 -25.27 14.68
C ALA A 572 28.32 -25.46 14.28
N GLY A 573 28.57 -26.44 13.40
CA GLY A 573 29.90 -26.83 12.94
C GLY A 573 30.55 -25.81 12.02
#